data_AF-A0A6B3F5S6-F1
#
_entry.id   AF-A0A6B3F5S6-F1
#
_cell.length_a   1.000
_cell.length_b   1.000
_cell.length_c   1.000
_cell.angle_alpha   90.00
_cell.angle_beta   90.00
_cell.angle_gamma   90.00
#
_symmetry.space_group_name_H-M   'P 1'
#
loop_
_entity.id
_entity.type
_entity.pdbx_description
1 polymer ?
#
loop_
_entity_poly.entity_id
_entity_poly.type
_entity_poly.pdbx_seq_one_letter_code
_entity_poly.pdbx_strand_id
1 'polypeptide(L)'
;MNRPHPDSPLELPADDRATSPVTGYTRAHWEAAADGLLKAAWQWATPGSAMLDLPGRPSASGVRSDGLEGYARTFLAAAFRVAGAGGKDPHGWLERYTDGLAAGTRTPGRDDAESWPLIRDHTVFGQPMVESASVAIGLRLTRPWLWDRLDPAVRDRAEEWLRGALRHTPAANNWYLFPYSVAGFLESVGRGDAETARARERARDLMEVWYRGQGWYADGDGRAFDHYNGWALHLYPVLDAHLSGDAEFAAHYGARLSEHLESFALLFGGDGAPIHFGRSLTYRFAAGAAVGLGALTGHTPLTPGTSRRVISGALRYFLDRGATGTDGLLSLGWHGPHEATLQPYSGPSSPYWASKAFVSLLAPEDHPLWTATEEPAPSEGPDRVLALPAPGLLVQSTRADGIVRLHNHGSDHVRPHEGESAAQDDPLYSRQAYSTVTGPTARANAADNHLAVVVGG
;
A
#
# COMPACT_ATOMS: atom_id res chain seq x y z
N MET A 1 9.20 17.07 -21.10
CA MET A 1 8.27 16.23 -20.32
C MET A 1 7.63 15.24 -21.28
N ASN A 2 7.45 13.99 -20.84
CA ASN A 2 6.86 12.89 -21.59
C ASN A 2 5.54 12.47 -20.95
N ARG A 3 4.56 12.05 -21.77
CA ARG A 3 3.36 11.38 -21.26
C ARG A 3 3.60 9.87 -21.22
N PRO A 4 3.28 9.19 -20.10
CA PRO A 4 3.52 7.74 -19.99
C PRO A 4 2.54 6.94 -20.87
N HIS A 5 1.30 7.43 -21.04
CA HIS A 5 0.28 6.84 -21.90
C HIS A 5 -0.42 7.95 -22.68
N PRO A 6 -0.84 7.75 -23.95
CA PRO A 6 -1.43 8.80 -24.79
C PRO A 6 -2.61 9.54 -24.14
N ASP A 7 -3.42 8.80 -23.39
CA ASP A 7 -4.62 9.30 -22.72
C ASP A 7 -4.34 9.91 -21.34
N SER A 8 -3.17 9.71 -20.76
CA SER A 8 -2.85 10.23 -19.42
C SER A 8 -2.44 11.70 -19.48
N PRO A 9 -3.02 12.59 -18.64
CA PRO A 9 -2.57 13.96 -18.50
C PRO A 9 -1.31 14.09 -17.63
N LEU A 10 -0.77 12.99 -17.07
CA LEU A 10 0.46 13.02 -16.28
C LEU A 10 1.66 13.41 -17.14
N GLU A 11 2.44 14.36 -16.65
CA GLU A 11 3.68 14.81 -17.27
C GLU A 11 4.88 14.33 -16.44
N LEU A 12 5.71 13.50 -17.04
CA LEU A 12 6.94 13.00 -16.43
C LEU A 12 8.17 13.67 -17.07
N PRO A 13 9.33 13.69 -16.40
CA PRO A 13 10.60 14.07 -17.03
C PRO A 13 10.95 13.17 -18.23
N ALA A 14 12.01 13.52 -18.96
CA ALA A 14 12.56 12.61 -19.96
C ALA A 14 13.34 11.48 -19.29
N ASP A 15 13.29 10.28 -19.86
CA ASP A 15 14.02 9.11 -19.39
C ASP A 15 15.53 9.41 -19.23
N ASP A 16 16.08 9.11 -18.05
CA ASP A 16 17.52 9.13 -17.80
C ASP A 16 18.09 7.72 -17.96
N ARG A 17 18.62 7.45 -19.15
CA ARG A 17 19.23 6.15 -19.48
C ARG A 17 20.68 6.01 -19.02
N ALA A 18 21.30 7.08 -18.50
CA ALA A 18 22.66 7.01 -17.97
C ALA A 18 22.64 6.39 -16.58
N THR A 19 21.78 6.90 -15.69
CA THR A 19 21.63 6.38 -14.33
C THR A 19 20.61 5.23 -14.28
N SER A 20 19.53 5.30 -15.05
CA SER A 20 18.49 4.26 -15.11
C SER A 20 18.39 3.62 -16.51
N PRO A 21 19.36 2.79 -16.91
CA PRO A 21 19.40 2.21 -18.25
C PRO A 21 18.14 1.44 -18.66
N VAL A 22 17.43 0.80 -17.72
CA VAL A 22 16.28 -0.07 -18.06
C VAL A 22 14.96 0.69 -17.95
N THR A 23 14.73 1.42 -16.87
CA THR A 23 13.44 2.10 -16.64
C THR A 23 13.47 3.57 -17.03
N GLY A 24 14.63 4.21 -17.15
CA GLY A 24 14.75 5.66 -17.33
C GLY A 24 14.28 6.49 -16.13
N TYR A 25 13.70 5.88 -15.10
CA TYR A 25 13.06 6.58 -13.99
C TYR A 25 14.07 6.88 -12.90
N THR A 26 14.06 8.13 -12.47
CA THR A 26 14.86 8.70 -11.37
C THR A 26 13.93 9.22 -10.28
N ARG A 27 14.50 9.76 -9.19
CA ARG A 27 13.71 10.42 -8.13
C ARG A 27 12.74 11.48 -8.70
N ALA A 28 13.16 12.23 -9.71
CA ALA A 28 12.31 13.24 -10.36
C ALA A 28 11.05 12.65 -11.03
N HIS A 29 11.11 11.41 -11.54
CA HIS A 29 9.93 10.73 -12.09
C HIS A 29 8.95 10.33 -10.99
N TRP A 30 9.47 9.88 -9.85
CA TRP A 30 8.67 9.56 -8.67
C TRP A 30 8.00 10.80 -8.07
N GLU A 31 8.72 11.92 -7.98
CA GLU A 31 8.16 13.20 -7.55
C GLU A 31 7.07 13.68 -8.51
N ALA A 32 7.32 13.65 -9.82
CA ALA A 32 6.33 14.05 -10.83
C ALA A 32 5.08 13.15 -10.83
N ALA A 33 5.25 11.84 -10.63
CA ALA A 33 4.13 10.92 -10.50
C ALA A 33 3.29 11.23 -9.24
N ALA A 34 3.93 11.45 -8.08
CA ALA A 34 3.22 11.84 -6.87
C ALA A 34 2.46 13.17 -7.06
N ASP A 35 3.14 14.20 -7.55
CA ASP A 35 2.57 15.53 -7.76
C ASP A 35 1.41 15.51 -8.77
N GLY A 36 1.54 14.76 -9.86
CA GLY A 36 0.50 14.63 -10.88
C GLY A 36 -0.73 13.87 -10.36
N LEU A 37 -0.55 12.78 -9.62
CA LEU A 37 -1.64 12.03 -9.00
C LEU A 37 -2.39 12.84 -7.94
N LEU A 38 -1.64 13.63 -7.15
CA LEU A 38 -2.21 14.57 -6.19
C LEU A 38 -3.01 15.67 -6.90
N LYS A 39 -2.43 16.29 -7.94
CA LYS A 39 -3.09 17.35 -8.71
C LYS A 39 -4.40 16.87 -9.35
N ALA A 40 -4.44 15.64 -9.84
CA ALA A 40 -5.67 15.05 -10.38
C ALA A 40 -6.73 14.85 -9.29
N ALA A 41 -6.36 14.21 -8.16
CA ALA A 41 -7.30 13.94 -7.08
C ALA A 41 -7.87 15.21 -6.43
N TRP A 42 -7.03 16.23 -6.24
CA TRP A 42 -7.42 17.49 -5.61
C TRP A 42 -8.41 18.34 -6.42
N GLN A 43 -8.71 17.97 -7.68
CA GLN A 43 -9.81 18.60 -8.44
C GLN A 43 -11.20 18.25 -7.90
N TRP A 44 -11.28 17.19 -7.09
CA TRP A 44 -12.51 16.63 -6.54
C TRP A 44 -12.67 16.91 -5.05
N ALA A 45 -11.92 17.88 -4.52
CA ALA A 45 -12.01 18.24 -3.12
C ALA A 45 -13.35 18.89 -2.79
N THR A 46 -13.89 18.56 -1.62
CA THR A 46 -15.01 19.30 -1.04
C THR A 46 -14.61 20.75 -0.76
N PRO A 47 -15.56 21.71 -0.65
CA PRO A 47 -15.25 23.12 -0.41
C PRO A 47 -14.30 23.39 0.78
N GLY A 48 -14.42 22.61 1.86
CA GLY A 48 -13.57 22.66 3.04
C GLY A 48 -12.36 21.73 2.99
N SER A 49 -12.11 21.08 1.85
CA SER A 49 -11.00 20.13 1.62
C SER A 49 -11.04 18.89 2.51
N ALA A 50 -12.14 18.60 3.22
CA ALA A 50 -12.21 17.49 4.16
C ALA A 50 -12.24 16.12 3.47
N MET A 51 -12.78 16.04 2.25
CA MET A 51 -12.91 14.81 1.49
C MET A 51 -12.52 15.05 0.03
N LEU A 52 -12.14 13.98 -0.67
CA LEU A 52 -11.95 14.00 -2.13
C LEU A 52 -12.95 13.04 -2.76
N ASP A 53 -14.03 13.59 -3.33
CA ASP A 53 -15.17 12.84 -3.87
C ASP A 53 -14.90 12.44 -5.33
N LEU A 54 -13.96 11.49 -5.50
CA LEU A 54 -13.57 11.00 -6.83
C LEU A 54 -14.75 10.31 -7.55
N PRO A 55 -14.85 10.45 -8.89
CA PRO A 55 -15.95 9.89 -9.66
C PRO A 55 -15.83 8.37 -9.76
N GLY A 56 -16.97 7.67 -9.68
CA GLY A 56 -17.03 6.22 -9.91
C GLY A 56 -18.10 5.51 -9.09
N ARG A 57 -18.05 4.18 -9.10
CA ARG A 57 -18.92 3.34 -8.27
C ARG A 57 -18.55 3.46 -6.79
N PRO A 58 -19.50 3.65 -5.87
CA PRO A 58 -19.20 3.67 -4.45
C PRO A 58 -18.80 2.28 -3.94
N SER A 59 -18.02 2.24 -2.86
CA SER A 59 -17.76 1.03 -2.08
C SER A 59 -18.98 0.64 -1.24
N ALA A 60 -18.93 -0.56 -0.66
CA ALA A 60 -19.90 -0.99 0.35
C ALA A 60 -19.96 -0.09 1.60
N SER A 61 -18.92 0.73 1.85
CA SER A 61 -18.85 1.68 2.98
C SER A 61 -19.53 3.03 2.66
N GLY A 62 -19.92 3.25 1.40
CA GLY A 62 -20.66 4.41 0.93
C GLY A 62 -19.80 5.64 0.61
N VAL A 63 -20.39 6.55 -0.16
CA VAL A 63 -19.72 7.72 -0.78
C VAL A 63 -18.92 8.57 0.19
N ARG A 64 -19.42 8.75 1.42
CA ARG A 64 -18.75 9.58 2.42
C ARG A 64 -17.49 8.91 2.99
N SER A 65 -17.53 7.58 3.16
CA SER A 65 -16.31 6.83 3.50
C SER A 65 -15.31 6.90 2.35
N ASP A 66 -15.78 6.82 1.10
CA ASP A 66 -14.94 6.90 -0.10
C ASP A 66 -14.29 8.28 -0.28
N GLY A 67 -14.97 9.35 0.15
CA GLY A 67 -14.43 10.71 0.16
C GLY A 67 -13.32 10.91 1.20
N LEU A 68 -13.52 10.41 2.43
CA LEU A 68 -12.45 10.35 3.45
C LEU A 68 -11.29 9.48 2.97
N GLU A 69 -11.60 8.38 2.31
CA GLU A 69 -10.63 7.49 1.70
C GLU A 69 -9.76 8.22 0.68
N GLY A 70 -10.36 9.08 -0.15
CA GLY A 70 -9.67 9.96 -1.07
C GLY A 70 -8.67 10.85 -0.35
N TYR A 71 -9.14 11.62 0.64
CA TYR A 71 -8.29 12.48 1.48
C TYR A 71 -7.13 11.70 2.11
N ALA A 72 -7.42 10.59 2.80
CA ALA A 72 -6.44 9.90 3.62
C ALA A 72 -5.37 9.19 2.78
N ARG A 73 -5.76 8.57 1.66
CA ARG A 73 -4.84 7.82 0.79
C ARG A 73 -3.97 8.74 -0.04
N THR A 74 -4.47 9.88 -0.49
CA THR A 74 -3.64 10.89 -1.17
C THR A 74 -2.74 11.61 -0.18
N PHE A 75 -3.16 11.76 1.08
CA PHE A 75 -2.31 12.39 2.11
C PHE A 75 -1.01 11.62 2.32
N LEU A 76 -1.00 10.29 2.20
CA LEU A 76 0.23 9.51 2.22
C LEU A 76 1.23 9.95 1.14
N ALA A 77 0.79 10.09 -0.11
CA ALA A 77 1.66 10.52 -1.21
C ALA A 77 2.24 11.92 -0.93
N ALA A 78 1.40 12.86 -0.51
CA ALA A 78 1.84 14.21 -0.16
C ALA A 78 2.81 14.21 1.03
N ALA A 79 2.53 13.43 2.07
CA ALA A 79 3.37 13.33 3.26
C ALA A 79 4.75 12.76 2.94
N PHE A 80 4.84 11.65 2.20
CA PHE A 80 6.11 11.09 1.77
C PHE A 80 6.89 12.07 0.88
N ARG A 81 6.21 12.71 -0.07
CA ARG A 81 6.79 13.69 -1.01
C ARG A 81 7.39 14.90 -0.31
N VAL A 82 6.67 15.47 0.66
CA VAL A 82 7.09 16.69 1.37
C VAL A 82 8.12 16.37 2.44
N ALA A 83 7.93 15.29 3.21
CA ALA A 83 8.91 14.86 4.21
C ALA A 83 10.26 14.50 3.58
N GLY A 84 10.24 13.75 2.48
CA GLY A 84 11.42 13.40 1.68
C GLY A 84 12.13 14.58 1.01
N ALA A 85 11.46 15.73 0.92
CA ALA A 85 12.03 16.99 0.42
C ALA A 85 12.40 17.96 1.55
N GLY A 86 12.43 17.51 2.81
CA GLY A 86 12.76 18.33 3.96
C GLY A 86 11.76 19.46 4.22
N GLY A 87 10.48 19.25 3.89
CA GLY A 87 9.42 20.23 4.08
C GLY A 87 9.17 21.17 2.91
N LYS A 88 9.89 21.01 1.80
CA LYS A 88 9.60 21.74 0.57
C LYS A 88 8.26 21.24 0.01
N ASP A 89 7.30 22.14 -0.06
CA ASP A 89 5.95 21.87 -0.57
C ASP A 89 5.62 22.86 -1.71
N PRO A 90 6.15 22.64 -2.93
CA PRO A 90 6.05 23.60 -4.03
C PRO A 90 4.61 23.82 -4.53
N HIS A 91 3.68 22.92 -4.20
CA HIS A 91 2.29 22.97 -4.63
C HIS A 91 1.32 23.35 -3.49
N GLY A 92 1.84 23.57 -2.28
CA GLY A 92 1.03 23.92 -1.11
C GLY A 92 0.05 22.83 -0.69
N TRP A 93 0.42 21.55 -0.82
CA TRP A 93 -0.43 20.43 -0.44
C TRP A 93 -0.77 20.42 1.05
N LEU A 94 0.19 20.72 1.93
CA LEU A 94 0.00 20.61 3.39
C LEU A 94 -1.01 21.60 3.94
N GLU A 95 -1.16 22.78 3.32
CA GLU A 95 -2.19 23.75 3.68
C GLU A 95 -3.59 23.18 3.41
N ARG A 96 -3.80 22.53 2.25
CA ARG A 96 -5.08 21.91 1.92
C ARG A 96 -5.43 20.74 2.85
N TYR A 97 -4.45 19.92 3.21
CA TYR A 97 -4.65 18.86 4.20
C TYR A 97 -4.90 19.44 5.61
N THR A 98 -4.28 20.58 5.96
CA THR A 98 -4.55 21.28 7.21
C THR A 98 -6.02 21.73 7.29
N ASP A 99 -6.52 22.37 6.24
CA ASP A 99 -7.90 22.82 6.15
C ASP A 99 -8.88 21.64 6.20
N GLY A 100 -8.60 20.58 5.44
CA GLY A 100 -9.40 19.37 5.40
C GLY A 100 -9.48 18.65 6.74
N LEU A 101 -8.35 18.51 7.45
CA LEU A 101 -8.33 17.96 8.80
C LEU A 101 -9.19 18.80 9.76
N ALA A 102 -9.07 20.13 9.70
CA ALA A 102 -9.80 21.05 10.57
C ALA A 102 -11.32 21.04 10.30
N ALA A 103 -11.72 20.93 9.04
CA ALA A 103 -13.10 20.83 8.60
C ALA A 103 -13.71 19.46 8.95
N GLY A 104 -13.03 18.37 8.57
CA GLY A 104 -13.51 17.00 8.76
C GLY A 104 -13.70 16.62 10.22
N THR A 105 -12.80 17.07 11.10
CA THR A 105 -12.85 16.77 12.53
C THR A 105 -13.77 17.72 13.31
N ARG A 106 -14.41 18.71 12.68
CA ARG A 106 -15.23 19.72 13.37
C ARG A 106 -16.48 19.12 14.01
N THR A 107 -17.22 18.31 13.25
CA THR A 107 -18.47 17.66 13.70
C THR A 107 -18.58 16.22 13.18
N PRO A 108 -17.66 15.30 13.53
CA PRO A 108 -17.65 13.95 12.98
C PRO A 108 -18.98 13.22 13.14
N GLY A 109 -19.42 12.52 12.09
CA GLY A 109 -20.69 11.79 12.03
C GLY A 109 -21.91 12.62 11.69
N ARG A 110 -21.84 13.96 11.72
CA ARG A 110 -22.95 14.82 11.26
C ARG A 110 -23.21 14.60 9.78
N ASP A 111 -24.46 14.47 9.36
CA ASP A 111 -24.81 14.30 7.94
C ASP A 111 -24.66 15.63 7.17
N ASP A 112 -23.43 15.92 6.74
CA ASP A 112 -23.07 17.06 5.90
C ASP A 112 -21.87 16.72 4.99
N ALA A 113 -21.52 17.65 4.10
CA ALA A 113 -20.55 17.45 3.03
C ALA A 113 -19.07 17.53 3.48
N GLU A 114 -18.77 17.82 4.74
CA GLU A 114 -17.38 18.03 5.20
C GLU A 114 -17.02 17.11 6.37
N SER A 115 -17.97 16.84 7.26
CA SER A 115 -17.69 16.10 8.48
C SER A 115 -17.19 14.70 8.15
N TRP A 116 -16.17 14.23 8.85
CA TRP A 116 -15.68 12.86 8.67
C TRP A 116 -16.64 11.85 9.28
N PRO A 117 -16.78 10.64 8.68
CA PRO A 117 -17.49 9.55 9.31
C PRO A 117 -16.81 9.15 10.63
N LEU A 118 -17.59 8.61 11.56
CA LEU A 118 -17.06 8.09 12.82
C LEU A 118 -16.34 6.77 12.57
N ILE A 119 -15.22 6.55 13.26
CA ILE A 119 -14.58 5.24 13.32
C ILE A 119 -15.45 4.32 14.18
N ARG A 120 -15.76 3.12 13.66
CA ARG A 120 -16.65 2.11 14.27
C ARG A 120 -16.04 0.71 14.15
N ASP A 121 -16.70 -0.30 14.70
CA ASP A 121 -16.29 -1.70 14.56
C ASP A 121 -16.33 -2.15 13.09
N HIS A 122 -15.43 -3.05 12.71
CA HIS A 122 -15.38 -3.57 11.33
C HIS A 122 -16.68 -4.26 10.90
N THR A 123 -17.45 -4.82 11.83
CA THR A 123 -18.72 -5.52 11.58
C THR A 123 -19.88 -4.61 11.19
N VAL A 124 -19.75 -3.30 11.41
CA VAL A 124 -20.77 -2.28 11.09
C VAL A 124 -20.23 -1.23 10.12
N PHE A 125 -19.42 -1.68 9.15
CA PHE A 125 -18.79 -0.83 8.13
C PHE A 125 -17.82 0.21 8.72
N GLY A 126 -17.03 -0.19 9.72
CA GLY A 126 -15.97 0.60 10.34
C GLY A 126 -14.76 0.91 9.46
N GLN A 127 -14.95 1.07 8.15
CA GLN A 127 -13.89 1.37 7.19
C GLN A 127 -13.01 2.56 7.60
N PRO A 128 -13.52 3.70 8.14
CA PRO A 128 -12.69 4.84 8.54
C PRO A 128 -11.52 4.51 9.49
N MET A 129 -11.54 3.36 10.17
CA MET A 129 -10.41 2.83 10.91
C MET A 129 -9.16 2.65 10.01
N VAL A 130 -9.35 2.15 8.79
CA VAL A 130 -8.30 1.93 7.79
C VAL A 130 -7.67 3.26 7.37
N GLU A 131 -8.51 4.25 7.08
CA GLU A 131 -8.08 5.59 6.68
C GLU A 131 -7.38 6.35 7.82
N SER A 132 -7.78 6.11 9.08
CA SER A 132 -7.16 6.73 10.26
C SER A 132 -5.66 6.45 10.35
N ALA A 133 -5.20 5.27 9.92
CA ALA A 133 -3.78 4.93 9.87
C ALA A 133 -3.02 5.77 8.85
N SER A 134 -3.64 6.04 7.70
CA SER A 134 -3.05 6.88 6.65
C SER A 134 -2.95 8.34 7.11
N VAL A 135 -3.99 8.84 7.78
CA VAL A 135 -3.98 10.16 8.42
C VAL A 135 -2.88 10.23 9.48
N ALA A 136 -2.80 9.26 10.40
CA ALA A 136 -1.80 9.23 11.46
C ALA A 136 -0.35 9.22 10.92
N ILE A 137 -0.07 8.41 9.89
CA ILE A 137 1.24 8.38 9.24
C ILE A 137 1.55 9.73 8.58
N GLY A 138 0.59 10.29 7.83
CA GLY A 138 0.77 11.58 7.19
C GLY A 138 1.06 12.69 8.20
N LEU A 139 0.32 12.74 9.31
CA LEU A 139 0.55 13.68 10.40
C LEU A 139 1.92 13.49 11.06
N ARG A 140 2.34 12.23 11.29
CA ARG A 140 3.64 11.93 11.89
C ARG A 140 4.80 12.38 11.00
N LEU A 141 4.75 12.04 9.71
CA LEU A 141 5.77 12.40 8.72
C LEU A 141 5.88 13.91 8.51
N THR A 142 4.75 14.62 8.57
CA THR A 142 4.68 16.06 8.29
C THR A 142 4.64 16.92 9.55
N ARG A 143 4.84 16.33 10.73
CA ARG A 143 4.62 16.96 12.04
C ARG A 143 5.16 18.40 12.14
N PRO A 144 6.43 18.70 11.80
CA PRO A 144 6.99 20.05 11.95
C PRO A 144 6.33 21.12 11.05
N TRP A 145 5.69 20.68 9.96
CA TRP A 145 5.10 21.55 8.95
C TRP A 145 3.57 21.61 9.03
N LEU A 146 2.93 20.61 9.65
CA LEU A 146 1.48 20.50 9.77
C LEU A 146 1.05 20.42 11.24
N TRP A 147 1.22 19.27 11.90
CA TRP A 147 0.66 19.03 13.23
C TRP A 147 1.05 20.08 14.28
N ASP A 148 2.34 20.42 14.36
CA ASP A 148 2.84 21.38 15.36
C ASP A 148 2.35 22.82 15.10
N ARG A 149 1.82 23.10 13.90
CA ARG A 149 1.30 24.41 13.50
C ARG A 149 -0.23 24.53 13.61
N LEU A 150 -0.92 23.43 13.90
CA LEU A 150 -2.36 23.43 14.09
C LEU A 150 -2.76 24.18 15.37
N ASP A 151 -3.91 24.86 15.31
CA ASP A 151 -4.58 25.38 16.49
C ASP A 151 -4.77 24.25 17.53
N PRO A 152 -4.49 24.48 18.83
CA PRO A 152 -4.74 23.50 19.89
C PRO A 152 -6.11 22.80 19.79
N ALA A 153 -7.18 23.54 19.51
CA ALA A 153 -8.52 22.97 19.40
C ALA A 153 -8.70 22.04 18.20
N VAL A 154 -7.96 22.26 17.09
CA VAL A 154 -7.95 21.33 15.94
C VAL A 154 -7.20 20.06 16.31
N ARG A 155 -6.06 20.18 17.01
CA ARG A 155 -5.29 19.01 17.50
C ARG A 155 -6.12 18.13 18.42
N ASP A 156 -6.88 18.72 19.33
CA ASP A 156 -7.73 17.98 20.27
C ASP A 156 -8.85 17.24 19.55
N ARG A 157 -9.50 17.86 18.56
CA ARG A 157 -10.54 17.17 17.75
C ARG A 157 -9.97 16.07 16.86
N ALA A 158 -8.80 16.31 16.26
CA ALA A 158 -8.12 15.30 15.45
C ALA A 158 -7.69 14.09 16.28
N GLU A 159 -7.16 14.31 17.48
CA GLU A 159 -6.89 13.23 18.43
C GLU A 159 -8.16 12.46 18.76
N GLU A 160 -9.24 13.14 19.15
CA GLU A 160 -10.48 12.45 19.55
C GLU A 160 -11.04 11.59 18.41
N TRP A 161 -11.01 12.08 17.17
CA TRP A 161 -11.40 11.28 16.02
C TRP A 161 -10.50 10.05 15.83
N LEU A 162 -9.17 10.23 15.88
CA LEU A 162 -8.20 9.15 15.74
C LEU A 162 -8.33 8.08 16.83
N ARG A 163 -8.61 8.48 18.09
CA ARG A 163 -8.84 7.57 19.21
C ARG A 163 -10.02 6.63 18.99
N GLY A 164 -10.93 6.95 18.06
CA GLY A 164 -11.93 6.02 17.58
C GLY A 164 -11.35 4.68 17.13
N ALA A 165 -10.15 4.64 16.54
CA ALA A 165 -9.48 3.41 16.14
C ALA A 165 -9.03 2.55 17.33
N LEU A 166 -8.68 3.17 18.47
CA LEU A 166 -8.22 2.47 19.68
C LEU A 166 -9.39 1.87 20.49
N ARG A 167 -10.59 2.39 20.28
CA ARG A 167 -11.81 2.09 21.06
C ARG A 167 -12.80 1.18 20.35
N HIS A 168 -12.54 0.81 19.10
CA HIS A 168 -13.37 -0.08 18.30
C HIS A 168 -12.58 -1.31 17.83
N THR A 169 -13.31 -2.35 17.42
CA THR A 169 -12.79 -3.68 17.13
C THR A 169 -12.35 -3.80 15.67
N PRO A 170 -11.04 -3.95 15.39
CA PRO A 170 -10.54 -4.21 14.05
C PRO A 170 -10.93 -5.60 13.56
N ALA A 171 -10.90 -5.82 12.24
CA ALA A 171 -10.98 -7.18 11.71
C ALA A 171 -9.76 -8.01 12.16
N ALA A 172 -9.92 -9.33 12.28
CA ALA A 172 -8.87 -10.26 12.75
C ALA A 172 -7.77 -10.54 11.71
N ASN A 173 -7.14 -9.48 11.21
CA ASN A 173 -6.09 -9.49 10.20
C ASN A 173 -5.26 -8.18 10.31
N ASN A 174 -4.58 -7.76 9.24
CA ASN A 174 -3.80 -6.52 9.16
C ASN A 174 -4.50 -5.25 9.70
N TRP A 175 -5.83 -5.25 9.86
CA TRP A 175 -6.56 -4.16 10.50
C TRP A 175 -6.05 -3.79 11.90
N TYR A 176 -5.43 -4.72 12.64
CA TYR A 176 -4.79 -4.39 13.93
C TYR A 176 -3.57 -3.46 13.80
N LEU A 177 -2.99 -3.34 12.61
CA LEU A 177 -1.90 -2.39 12.34
C LEU A 177 -2.39 -0.95 12.17
N PHE A 178 -3.70 -0.73 11.99
CA PHE A 178 -4.29 0.61 11.90
C PHE A 178 -4.31 1.34 13.25
N PRO A 179 -4.92 0.79 14.33
CA PRO A 179 -4.80 1.39 15.66
C PRO A 179 -3.36 1.40 16.17
N TYR A 180 -2.51 0.45 15.79
CA TYR A 180 -1.06 0.50 16.05
C TYR A 180 -0.42 1.77 15.48
N SER A 181 -0.72 2.10 14.22
CA SER A 181 -0.18 3.30 13.56
C SER A 181 -0.70 4.59 14.18
N VAL A 182 -1.99 4.61 14.55
CA VAL A 182 -2.60 5.73 15.30
C VAL A 182 -1.93 5.92 16.65
N ALA A 183 -1.77 4.84 17.42
CA ALA A 183 -1.09 4.85 18.71
C ALA A 183 0.34 5.38 18.59
N GLY A 184 1.11 4.90 17.60
CA GLY A 184 2.47 5.37 17.37
C GLY A 184 2.56 6.86 17.01
N PHE A 185 1.60 7.39 16.26
CA PHE A 185 1.51 8.84 16.03
C PHE A 185 1.21 9.60 17.34
N LEU A 186 0.17 9.20 18.08
CA LEU A 186 -0.24 9.88 19.32
C LEU A 186 0.89 9.90 20.36
N GLU A 187 1.59 8.78 20.53
CA GLU A 187 2.79 8.69 21.38
C GLU A 187 3.89 9.65 20.92
N SER A 188 4.17 9.69 19.61
CA SER A 188 5.22 10.56 19.06
C SER A 188 4.99 12.05 19.32
N VAL A 189 3.73 12.48 19.49
CA VAL A 189 3.35 13.88 19.75
C VAL A 189 3.05 14.14 21.22
N GLY A 190 3.40 13.22 22.13
CA GLY A 190 3.22 13.37 23.58
C GLY A 190 1.78 13.18 24.06
N ARG A 191 0.94 12.53 23.26
CA ARG A 191 -0.47 12.19 23.56
C ARG A 191 -0.67 10.68 23.75
N GLY A 192 0.40 9.97 24.13
CA GLY A 192 0.37 8.54 24.45
C GLY A 192 -0.17 8.25 25.84
N ASP A 193 -0.80 7.09 26.01
CA ASP A 193 -1.38 6.63 27.28
C ASP A 193 -1.56 5.09 27.32
N ALA A 194 -2.36 4.59 28.25
CA ALA A 194 -2.64 3.15 28.37
C ALA A 194 -3.43 2.58 27.18
N GLU A 195 -4.28 3.38 26.50
CA GLU A 195 -4.98 2.92 25.29
C GLU A 195 -4.01 2.72 24.14
N THR A 196 -3.07 3.67 23.94
CA THR A 196 -2.05 3.57 22.89
C THR A 196 -1.11 2.39 23.15
N ALA A 197 -0.62 2.23 24.38
CA ALA A 197 0.25 1.13 24.77
C ALA A 197 -0.40 -0.24 24.51
N ARG A 198 -1.68 -0.40 24.90
CA ARG A 198 -2.44 -1.64 24.69
C ARG A 198 -2.64 -1.96 23.21
N ALA A 199 -2.96 -0.96 22.39
CA ALA A 199 -3.11 -1.16 20.94
C ALA A 199 -1.78 -1.62 20.31
N ARG A 200 -0.66 -1.05 20.75
CA ARG A 200 0.66 -1.42 20.26
C ARG A 200 1.10 -2.81 20.69
N GLU A 201 0.90 -3.16 21.95
CA GLU A 201 1.16 -4.51 22.46
C GLU A 201 0.34 -5.55 21.70
N ARG A 202 -0.98 -5.34 21.59
CA ARG A 202 -1.87 -6.28 20.90
C ARG A 202 -1.47 -6.55 19.45
N ALA A 203 -1.11 -5.50 18.71
CA ALA A 203 -0.67 -5.65 17.33
C ALA A 203 0.66 -6.42 17.22
N ARG A 204 1.61 -6.14 18.12
CA ARG A 204 2.90 -6.87 18.16
C ARG A 204 2.70 -8.36 18.45
N ASP A 205 1.89 -8.69 19.45
CA ASP A 205 1.59 -10.09 19.78
C ASP A 205 0.97 -10.83 18.59
N LEU A 206 0.05 -10.18 17.87
CA LEU A 206 -0.56 -10.75 16.67
C LEU A 206 0.46 -10.92 15.54
N MET A 207 1.36 -9.97 15.34
CA MET A 207 2.44 -10.09 14.34
C MET A 207 3.32 -11.31 14.61
N GLU A 208 3.61 -11.62 15.88
CA GLU A 208 4.34 -12.83 16.26
C GLU A 208 3.54 -14.11 15.95
N VAL A 209 2.23 -14.10 16.21
CA VAL A 209 1.33 -15.23 15.88
C VAL A 209 1.20 -15.44 14.38
N TRP A 210 1.18 -14.37 13.60
CA TRP A 210 1.01 -14.42 12.15
C TRP A 210 2.30 -14.74 11.39
N TYR A 211 3.46 -14.60 12.02
CA TYR A 211 4.72 -14.95 11.40
C TYR A 211 4.80 -16.45 11.10
N ARG A 212 5.17 -16.81 9.88
CA ARG A 212 5.28 -18.20 9.41
C ARG A 212 6.72 -18.61 9.06
N GLY A 213 7.67 -17.68 9.16
CA GLY A 213 9.06 -17.87 8.72
C GLY A 213 9.30 -17.35 7.31
N GLN A 214 10.57 -17.30 6.90
CA GLN A 214 10.98 -16.83 5.56
C GLN A 214 10.54 -15.39 5.26
N GLY A 215 10.36 -14.56 6.29
CA GLY A 215 9.83 -13.21 6.16
C GLY A 215 8.33 -13.11 5.82
N TRP A 216 7.58 -14.21 5.81
CA TRP A 216 6.14 -14.22 5.47
C TRP A 216 5.24 -14.25 6.70
N TYR A 217 4.17 -13.46 6.62
CA TYR A 217 3.07 -13.40 7.58
C TYR A 217 1.78 -13.88 6.91
N ALA A 218 1.02 -14.72 7.61
CA ALA A 218 -0.37 -14.97 7.25
C ALA A 218 -1.22 -13.74 7.65
N ASP A 219 -2.06 -13.23 6.77
CA ASP A 219 -2.90 -12.06 7.05
C ASP A 219 -4.14 -12.44 7.89
N GLY A 220 -3.91 -12.65 9.19
CA GLY A 220 -4.92 -13.20 10.10
C GLY A 220 -4.77 -14.71 10.31
N ASP A 221 -5.84 -15.34 10.79
CA ASP A 221 -5.91 -16.78 10.92
C ASP A 221 -5.99 -17.46 9.54
N GLY A 222 -5.42 -18.66 9.41
CA GLY A 222 -5.37 -19.40 8.15
C GLY A 222 -4.04 -19.20 7.40
N ARG A 223 -4.12 -19.15 6.07
CA ARG A 223 -2.96 -19.13 5.15
C ARG A 223 -3.09 -18.09 4.03
N ALA A 224 -3.68 -16.94 4.34
CA ALA A 224 -3.80 -15.84 3.40
C ALA A 224 -2.43 -15.14 3.24
N PHE A 225 -1.79 -15.35 2.09
CA PHE A 225 -0.56 -14.66 1.71
C PHE A 225 -0.82 -13.89 0.42
N ASP A 226 -0.36 -12.65 0.36
CA ASP A 226 -0.40 -11.80 -0.82
C ASP A 226 0.48 -10.55 -0.58
N HIS A 227 0.35 -9.55 -1.45
CA HIS A 227 1.10 -8.29 -1.38
C HIS A 227 0.79 -7.43 -0.13
N TYR A 228 -0.23 -7.74 0.70
CA TYR A 228 -0.38 -7.14 2.04
C TYR A 228 0.80 -7.47 2.95
N ASN A 229 1.54 -8.55 2.68
CA ASN A 229 2.82 -8.77 3.35
C ASN A 229 3.71 -7.53 3.22
N GLY A 230 3.90 -7.04 2.00
CA GLY A 230 4.78 -5.91 1.74
C GLY A 230 4.19 -4.57 2.19
N TRP A 231 2.99 -4.21 1.70
CA TRP A 231 2.44 -2.87 1.91
C TRP A 231 1.66 -2.67 3.22
N ALA A 232 1.54 -3.70 4.07
CA ALA A 232 0.93 -3.57 5.38
C ALA A 232 1.77 -4.25 6.46
N LEU A 233 1.90 -5.58 6.42
CA LEU A 233 2.48 -6.38 7.51
C LEU A 233 3.95 -6.05 7.76
N HIS A 234 4.71 -5.72 6.71
CA HIS A 234 6.06 -5.15 6.83
C HIS A 234 6.06 -3.63 6.93
N LEU A 235 5.27 -2.93 6.10
CA LEU A 235 5.29 -1.47 6.01
C LEU A 235 5.09 -0.78 7.36
N TYR A 236 4.02 -1.13 8.09
CA TYR A 236 3.65 -0.42 9.32
C TYR A 236 4.70 -0.55 10.43
N PRO A 237 5.11 -1.76 10.87
CA PRO A 237 6.05 -1.90 11.97
C PRO A 237 7.46 -1.41 11.62
N VAL A 238 7.94 -1.63 10.39
CA VAL A 238 9.29 -1.19 10.00
C VAL A 238 9.34 0.33 9.84
N LEU A 239 8.31 0.96 9.25
CA LEU A 239 8.24 2.41 9.16
C LEU A 239 8.11 3.04 10.56
N ASP A 240 7.32 2.45 11.46
CA ASP A 240 7.21 2.91 12.84
C ASP A 240 8.56 2.89 13.56
N ALA A 241 9.31 1.79 13.46
CA ALA A 241 10.65 1.64 14.04
C ALA A 241 11.65 2.65 13.44
N HIS A 242 11.62 2.85 12.12
CA HIS A 242 12.45 3.85 11.46
C HIS A 242 12.16 5.28 11.95
N LEU A 243 10.88 5.64 12.09
CA LEU A 243 10.46 6.97 12.52
C LEU A 243 10.62 7.20 14.03
N SER A 244 10.66 6.16 14.86
CA SER A 244 10.92 6.29 16.30
C SER A 244 12.41 6.27 16.63
N GLY A 245 13.26 5.77 15.72
CA GLY A 245 14.66 5.50 16.02
C GLY A 245 14.87 4.34 17.00
N ASP A 246 13.87 3.47 17.14
CA ASP A 246 13.95 2.30 18.02
C ASP A 246 14.78 1.19 17.37
N ALA A 247 16.03 1.06 17.83
CA ALA A 247 16.99 0.12 17.27
C ALA A 247 16.60 -1.36 17.49
N GLU A 248 15.91 -1.68 18.58
CA GLU A 248 15.48 -3.06 18.87
C GLU A 248 14.35 -3.47 17.93
N PHE A 249 13.33 -2.61 17.78
CA PHE A 249 12.26 -2.86 16.80
C PHE A 249 12.78 -2.86 15.36
N ALA A 250 13.71 -1.97 15.03
CA ALA A 250 14.32 -1.94 13.71
C ALA A 250 15.07 -3.25 13.43
N ALA A 251 15.85 -3.75 14.39
CA ALA A 251 16.54 -5.03 14.24
C ALA A 251 15.55 -6.21 14.07
N HIS A 252 14.49 -6.28 14.89
CA HIS A 252 13.53 -7.38 14.85
C HIS A 252 12.70 -7.41 13.56
N TYR A 253 11.99 -6.32 13.25
CA TYR A 253 11.13 -6.27 12.07
C TYR A 253 11.93 -6.05 10.78
N GLY A 254 13.06 -5.35 10.85
CA GLY A 254 13.97 -5.17 9.72
C GLY A 254 14.63 -6.48 9.28
N ALA A 255 15.02 -7.36 10.20
CA ALA A 255 15.52 -8.70 9.84
C ALA A 255 14.46 -9.49 9.05
N ARG A 256 13.20 -9.47 9.49
CA ARG A 256 12.09 -10.14 8.78
C ARG A 256 11.80 -9.50 7.42
N LEU A 257 11.89 -8.17 7.29
CA LEU A 257 11.77 -7.50 6.01
C LEU A 257 12.89 -7.93 5.05
N SER A 258 14.13 -7.96 5.52
CA SER A 258 15.27 -8.41 4.70
C SER A 258 15.05 -9.84 4.21
N GLU A 259 14.67 -10.76 5.11
CA GLU A 259 14.36 -12.16 4.77
C GLU A 259 13.19 -12.26 3.76
N HIS A 260 12.14 -11.44 3.94
CA HIS A 260 11.01 -11.39 3.01
C HIS A 260 11.46 -11.00 1.60
N LEU A 261 12.29 -9.96 1.49
CA LEU A 261 12.74 -9.41 0.22
C LEU A 261 13.63 -10.36 -0.59
N GLU A 262 14.24 -11.38 0.03
CA GLU A 262 14.97 -12.43 -0.69
C GLU A 262 14.09 -13.22 -1.67
N SER A 263 12.81 -13.35 -1.33
CA SER A 263 11.82 -14.09 -2.10
C SER A 263 10.81 -13.16 -2.79
N PHE A 264 10.35 -12.11 -2.10
CA PHE A 264 9.34 -11.19 -2.61
C PHE A 264 9.82 -10.42 -3.84
N ALA A 265 11.09 -10.04 -3.91
CA ALA A 265 11.63 -9.30 -5.05
C ALA A 265 11.64 -10.13 -6.36
N LEU A 266 11.57 -11.46 -6.28
CA LEU A 266 11.38 -12.32 -7.45
C LEU A 266 9.95 -12.29 -7.99
N LEU A 267 8.97 -11.75 -7.27
CA LEU A 267 7.57 -11.69 -7.71
C LEU A 267 7.29 -10.58 -8.74
N PHE A 268 8.35 -10.00 -9.32
CA PHE A 268 8.29 -8.97 -10.35
C PHE A 268 8.92 -9.48 -11.65
N GLY A 269 8.19 -9.36 -12.75
CA GLY A 269 8.66 -9.73 -14.08
C GLY A 269 9.71 -8.77 -14.62
N GLY A 270 10.44 -9.19 -15.66
CA GLY A 270 11.42 -8.36 -16.35
C GLY A 270 10.81 -7.11 -17.00
N ASP A 271 9.50 -7.06 -17.24
CA ASP A 271 8.80 -5.85 -17.70
C ASP A 271 8.33 -4.93 -16.56
N GLY A 272 8.60 -5.31 -15.31
CA GLY A 272 8.19 -4.59 -14.11
C GLY A 272 6.85 -5.03 -13.52
N ALA A 273 6.11 -5.95 -14.15
CA ALA A 273 4.83 -6.41 -13.64
C ALA A 273 4.98 -7.14 -12.30
N PRO A 274 4.32 -6.71 -11.21
CA PRO A 274 4.15 -7.56 -10.04
C PRO A 274 3.20 -8.71 -10.37
N ILE A 275 3.39 -9.86 -9.74
CA ILE A 275 2.50 -11.00 -9.91
C ILE A 275 1.08 -10.68 -9.41
N HIS A 276 0.06 -11.11 -10.17
CA HIS A 276 -1.34 -10.90 -9.81
C HIS A 276 -1.82 -11.95 -8.79
N PHE A 277 -1.32 -11.87 -7.56
CA PHE A 277 -1.59 -12.82 -6.47
C PHE A 277 -2.30 -12.14 -5.29
N GLY A 278 -3.45 -12.69 -4.89
CA GLY A 278 -4.27 -12.19 -3.78
C GLY A 278 -5.19 -11.03 -4.12
N ARG A 279 -5.68 -10.36 -3.07
CA ARG A 279 -6.70 -9.31 -3.16
C ARG A 279 -6.13 -7.89 -3.31
N SER A 280 -7.03 -6.94 -3.59
CA SER A 280 -6.72 -5.50 -3.64
C SER A 280 -5.66 -5.09 -4.66
N LEU A 281 -5.52 -5.87 -5.73
CA LEU A 281 -4.50 -5.64 -6.75
C LEU A 281 -4.72 -4.34 -7.55
N THR A 282 -5.88 -3.69 -7.40
CA THR A 282 -6.09 -2.32 -7.87
C THR A 282 -5.12 -1.28 -7.27
N TYR A 283 -4.35 -1.65 -6.24
CA TYR A 283 -3.30 -0.83 -5.62
C TYR A 283 -1.98 -0.85 -6.39
N ARG A 284 -1.83 -1.76 -7.37
CA ARG A 284 -0.78 -1.73 -8.41
C ARG A 284 0.64 -1.64 -7.86
N PHE A 285 1.28 -0.49 -8.05
CA PHE A 285 2.65 -0.22 -7.67
C PHE A 285 2.84 -0.09 -6.14
N ALA A 286 1.76 -0.13 -5.34
CA ALA A 286 1.86 -0.42 -3.90
C ALA A 286 2.70 -1.68 -3.63
N ALA A 287 2.69 -2.67 -4.55
CA ALA A 287 3.50 -3.89 -4.43
C ALA A 287 4.99 -3.57 -4.22
N GLY A 288 5.50 -2.45 -4.75
CA GLY A 288 6.88 -2.02 -4.55
C GLY A 288 7.19 -1.43 -3.16
N ALA A 289 6.20 -1.22 -2.28
CA ALA A 289 6.38 -0.49 -1.02
C ALA A 289 7.43 -1.14 -0.09
N ALA A 290 7.43 -2.46 0.05
CA ALA A 290 8.42 -3.16 0.89
C ALA A 290 9.85 -3.05 0.36
N VAL A 291 10.02 -3.09 -0.97
CA VAL A 291 11.35 -2.92 -1.60
C VAL A 291 11.86 -1.49 -1.35
N GLY A 292 10.99 -0.49 -1.53
CA GLY A 292 11.31 0.91 -1.24
C GLY A 292 11.66 1.13 0.24
N LEU A 293 10.91 0.53 1.16
CA LEU A 293 11.15 0.61 2.59
C LEU A 293 12.45 -0.09 3.01
N GLY A 294 12.74 -1.26 2.46
CA GLY A 294 14.01 -1.97 2.72
C GLY A 294 15.21 -1.15 2.26
N ALA A 295 15.13 -0.53 1.08
CA ALA A 295 16.17 0.38 0.60
C ALA A 295 16.34 1.63 1.48
N LEU A 296 15.24 2.22 1.94
CA LEU A 296 15.25 3.39 2.84
C LEU A 296 15.89 3.06 4.19
N THR A 297 15.55 1.92 4.77
CA THR A 297 15.94 1.54 6.13
C THR A 297 17.26 0.77 6.20
N GLY A 298 17.79 0.33 5.04
CA GLY A 298 18.97 -0.54 4.97
C GLY A 298 18.69 -2.01 5.27
N HIS A 299 17.43 -2.38 5.52
CA HIS A 299 17.01 -3.75 5.79
C HIS A 299 16.56 -4.46 4.49
N THR A 300 17.52 -4.73 3.62
CA THR A 300 17.27 -5.38 2.32
C THR A 300 18.49 -6.20 1.88
N PRO A 301 18.28 -7.35 1.22
CA PRO A 301 19.36 -8.11 0.58
C PRO A 301 19.71 -7.55 -0.81
N LEU A 302 18.92 -6.61 -1.33
CA LEU A 302 19.08 -6.08 -2.68
C LEU A 302 20.09 -4.93 -2.69
N THR A 303 20.85 -4.83 -3.78
CA THR A 303 21.65 -3.63 -4.03
C THR A 303 20.74 -2.41 -4.24
N PRO A 304 21.24 -1.17 -4.04
CA PRO A 304 20.47 0.03 -4.33
C PRO A 304 19.98 0.09 -5.79
N GLY A 305 20.83 -0.32 -6.75
CA GLY A 305 20.49 -0.37 -8.18
C GLY A 305 19.37 -1.37 -8.49
N THR A 306 19.42 -2.57 -7.88
CA THR A 306 18.36 -3.59 -8.02
C THR A 306 17.05 -3.11 -7.38
N SER A 307 17.14 -2.49 -6.20
CA SER A 307 15.97 -1.94 -5.51
C SER A 307 15.28 -0.88 -6.38
N ARG A 308 16.04 0.06 -6.97
CA ARG A 308 15.48 1.04 -7.90
C ARG A 308 14.84 0.37 -9.11
N ARG A 309 15.54 -0.59 -9.72
CA ARG A 309 15.04 -1.32 -10.91
C ARG A 309 13.67 -1.95 -10.66
N VAL A 310 13.46 -2.57 -9.49
CA VAL A 310 12.18 -3.20 -9.14
C VAL A 310 11.08 -2.17 -8.93
N ILE A 311 11.30 -1.17 -8.06
CA ILE A 311 10.25 -0.19 -7.75
C ILE A 311 9.90 0.68 -8.97
N SER A 312 10.90 1.17 -9.71
CA SER A 312 10.70 2.00 -10.89
C SER A 312 10.10 1.19 -12.05
N GLY A 313 10.46 -0.09 -12.15
CA GLY A 313 9.85 -1.02 -13.09
C GLY A 313 8.35 -1.16 -12.86
N ALA A 314 7.93 -1.38 -11.62
CA ALA A 314 6.52 -1.48 -11.27
C ALA A 314 5.76 -0.17 -11.52
N LEU A 315 6.31 0.98 -11.10
CA LEU A 315 5.68 2.28 -11.35
C LEU A 315 5.50 2.53 -12.86
N ARG A 316 6.58 2.37 -13.63
CA ARG A 316 6.56 2.54 -15.09
C ARG A 316 5.60 1.56 -15.76
N TYR A 317 5.61 0.29 -15.36
CA TYR A 317 4.76 -0.75 -15.94
C TYR A 317 3.29 -0.32 -15.98
N PHE A 318 2.78 0.22 -14.86
CA PHE A 318 1.39 0.65 -14.74
C PHE A 318 1.11 1.99 -15.43
N LEU A 319 1.99 2.99 -15.26
CA LEU A 319 1.79 4.30 -15.90
C LEU A 319 1.79 4.19 -17.42
N ASP A 320 2.68 3.37 -17.99
CA ASP A 320 2.78 3.14 -19.44
C ASP A 320 1.61 2.33 -20.01
N ARG A 321 0.80 1.69 -19.16
CA ARG A 321 -0.30 0.78 -19.54
C ARG A 321 -1.68 1.30 -19.14
N GLY A 322 -1.82 2.60 -18.93
CA GLY A 322 -3.14 3.24 -18.76
C GLY A 322 -3.71 3.16 -17.34
N ALA A 323 -2.86 2.95 -16.31
CA ALA A 323 -3.31 2.98 -14.91
C ALA A 323 -4.01 4.28 -14.53
N THR A 324 -3.65 5.37 -15.20
CA THR A 324 -4.33 6.66 -15.09
C THR A 324 -5.24 6.91 -16.28
N GLY A 325 -6.47 7.35 -15.98
CA GLY A 325 -7.46 7.75 -16.99
C GLY A 325 -7.15 9.11 -17.60
N THR A 326 -8.07 9.60 -18.44
CA THR A 326 -7.99 10.94 -19.07
C THR A 326 -8.11 12.09 -18.08
N ASP A 327 -8.65 11.82 -16.90
CA ASP A 327 -8.71 12.72 -15.75
C ASP A 327 -7.43 12.70 -14.89
N GLY A 328 -6.49 11.80 -15.19
CA GLY A 328 -5.26 11.61 -14.42
C GLY A 328 -5.44 10.78 -13.14
N LEU A 329 -6.65 10.30 -12.85
CA LEU A 329 -6.93 9.49 -11.68
C LEU A 329 -6.53 8.03 -11.91
N LEU A 330 -6.10 7.36 -10.84
CA LEU A 330 -5.89 5.92 -10.87
C LEU A 330 -7.24 5.21 -11.02
N SER A 331 -7.38 4.38 -12.05
CA SER A 331 -8.63 3.68 -12.33
C SER A 331 -8.88 2.51 -11.37
N LEU A 332 -10.14 2.08 -11.25
CA LEU A 332 -10.53 0.87 -10.52
C LEU A 332 -10.27 -0.40 -11.36
N GLY A 333 -9.15 -1.08 -11.13
CA GLY A 333 -8.74 -2.28 -11.86
C GLY A 333 -7.22 -2.44 -11.93
N TRP A 334 -6.70 -3.19 -12.90
CA TRP A 334 -5.27 -3.51 -13.01
C TRP A 334 -4.51 -2.52 -13.91
N HIS A 335 -4.71 -2.61 -15.24
CA HIS A 335 -4.17 -1.63 -16.19
C HIS A 335 -5.15 -0.48 -16.39
N GLY A 336 -6.41 -0.78 -16.65
CA GLY A 336 -7.50 0.19 -16.68
C GLY A 336 -8.68 -0.28 -15.82
N PRO A 337 -9.87 0.30 -16.02
CA PRO A 337 -11.10 -0.16 -15.39
C PRO A 337 -11.33 -1.67 -15.61
N HIS A 338 -11.50 -2.42 -14.53
CA HIS A 338 -11.83 -3.84 -14.57
C HIS A 338 -12.62 -4.23 -13.33
N GLU A 339 -13.95 -4.28 -13.45
CA GLU A 339 -14.83 -4.48 -12.30
C GLU A 339 -14.63 -5.84 -11.62
N ALA A 340 -14.33 -6.87 -12.41
CA ALA A 340 -14.25 -8.24 -11.93
C ALA A 340 -13.07 -8.52 -10.99
N THR A 341 -12.10 -7.58 -10.89
CA THR A 341 -10.99 -7.61 -9.92
C THR A 341 -11.28 -6.92 -8.59
N LEU A 342 -12.40 -6.21 -8.52
CA LEU A 342 -12.70 -5.36 -7.38
C LEU A 342 -13.30 -6.18 -6.24
N GLN A 343 -13.01 -5.76 -5.01
CA GLN A 343 -13.68 -6.29 -3.83
C GLN A 343 -14.89 -5.41 -3.50
N PRO A 344 -15.83 -5.88 -2.66
CA PRO A 344 -17.00 -5.09 -2.27
C PRO A 344 -16.64 -3.73 -1.64
N TYR A 345 -15.50 -3.67 -0.96
CA TYR A 345 -14.97 -2.45 -0.34
C TYR A 345 -14.20 -1.53 -1.32
N SER A 346 -14.02 -1.91 -2.59
CA SER A 346 -13.32 -1.06 -3.55
C SER A 346 -14.24 0.08 -4.03
N GLY A 347 -13.91 1.31 -3.66
CA GLY A 347 -14.54 2.55 -4.10
C GLY A 347 -13.59 3.42 -4.95
N PRO A 348 -14.02 4.59 -5.43
CA PRO A 348 -13.27 5.40 -6.41
C PRO A 348 -11.85 5.77 -5.95
N SER A 349 -11.68 5.97 -4.64
CA SER A 349 -10.41 6.32 -4.01
C SER A 349 -9.53 5.13 -3.68
N SER A 350 -10.02 3.90 -3.84
CA SER A 350 -9.29 2.71 -3.41
C SER A 350 -7.95 2.53 -4.10
N PRO A 351 -7.82 2.77 -5.42
CA PRO A 351 -6.54 2.71 -6.11
C PRO A 351 -5.43 3.56 -5.50
N TYR A 352 -5.74 4.64 -4.79
CA TYR A 352 -4.75 5.51 -4.15
C TYR A 352 -4.05 4.87 -2.94
N TRP A 353 -4.37 3.63 -2.55
CA TRP A 353 -3.48 2.86 -1.67
C TRP A 353 -2.09 2.67 -2.30
N ALA A 354 -1.98 2.80 -3.63
CA ALA A 354 -0.74 2.92 -4.39
C ALA A 354 0.24 3.97 -3.81
N SER A 355 -0.27 4.99 -3.10
CA SER A 355 0.54 6.00 -2.41
C SER A 355 1.58 5.43 -1.45
N LYS A 356 1.38 4.22 -0.92
CA LYS A 356 2.36 3.55 -0.05
C LYS A 356 3.70 3.30 -0.72
N ALA A 357 3.73 3.14 -2.04
CA ALA A 357 4.98 2.99 -2.79
C ALA A 357 5.89 4.22 -2.68
N PHE A 358 5.30 5.41 -2.50
CA PHE A 358 6.05 6.66 -2.35
C PHE A 358 6.83 6.74 -1.03
N VAL A 359 6.75 5.74 -0.14
CA VAL A 359 7.69 5.60 0.98
C VAL A 359 9.15 5.69 0.54
N SER A 360 9.46 5.29 -0.70
CA SER A 360 10.77 5.47 -1.33
C SER A 360 11.23 6.92 -1.34
N LEU A 361 10.33 7.90 -1.51
CA LEU A 361 10.66 9.33 -1.56
C LEU A 361 11.18 9.88 -0.23
N LEU A 362 11.00 9.17 0.90
CA LEU A 362 11.67 9.53 2.15
C LEU A 362 13.19 9.45 2.05
N ALA A 363 13.73 8.67 1.11
CA ALA A 363 15.16 8.65 0.84
C ALA A 363 15.58 10.00 0.19
N PRO A 364 16.58 10.70 0.76
CA PRO A 364 17.03 12.01 0.28
C PRO A 364 17.64 11.92 -1.12
N GLU A 365 17.76 13.05 -1.83
CA GLU A 365 18.22 13.10 -3.23
C GLU A 365 19.57 12.41 -3.49
N ASP A 366 20.48 12.45 -2.52
CA ASP A 366 21.81 11.85 -2.57
C ASP A 366 21.85 10.37 -2.18
N HIS A 367 20.74 9.81 -1.71
CA HIS A 367 20.66 8.41 -1.27
C HIS A 367 21.02 7.44 -2.41
N PRO A 368 21.76 6.35 -2.15
CA PRO A 368 22.14 5.36 -3.16
C PRO A 368 20.99 4.78 -3.98
N LEU A 369 19.77 4.73 -3.40
CA LEU A 369 18.55 4.36 -4.13
C LEU A 369 18.36 5.19 -5.41
N TRP A 370 18.71 6.48 -5.36
CA TRP A 370 18.53 7.42 -6.46
C TRP A 370 19.80 7.65 -7.28
N THR A 371 20.98 7.44 -6.69
CA THR A 371 22.28 7.80 -7.31
C THR A 371 23.06 6.61 -7.88
N ALA A 372 22.89 5.39 -7.35
CA ALA A 372 23.50 4.19 -7.95
C ALA A 372 23.00 3.97 -9.38
N THR A 373 23.68 3.23 -10.25
CA THR A 373 23.12 2.86 -11.56
C THR A 373 22.11 1.73 -11.41
N GLU A 374 21.06 1.66 -12.24
CA GLU A 374 20.13 0.51 -12.19
C GLU A 374 20.88 -0.78 -12.51
N GLU A 375 20.58 -1.80 -11.72
CA GLU A 375 21.09 -3.16 -11.90
C GLU A 375 19.91 -4.09 -12.22
N PRO A 376 20.15 -5.24 -12.86
CA PRO A 376 19.09 -6.15 -13.25
C PRO A 376 18.19 -6.57 -12.09
N ALA A 377 16.88 -6.67 -12.34
CA ALA A 377 15.94 -7.21 -11.37
C ALA A 377 16.25 -8.70 -11.11
N PRO A 378 15.82 -9.28 -9.96
CA PRO A 378 16.05 -10.70 -9.68
C PRO A 378 15.56 -11.65 -10.79
N SER A 379 14.49 -11.29 -11.51
CA SER A 379 13.94 -12.06 -12.64
C SER A 379 14.73 -11.94 -13.95
N GLU A 380 15.67 -10.99 -14.04
CA GLU A 380 16.56 -10.77 -15.19
C GLU A 380 17.92 -11.47 -15.04
N GLY A 381 18.17 -12.04 -13.85
CA GLY A 381 19.33 -12.88 -13.53
C GLY A 381 19.21 -14.32 -14.07
N PRO A 382 20.05 -15.26 -13.61
CA PRO A 382 19.94 -16.68 -13.98
C PRO A 382 18.57 -17.27 -13.64
N ASP A 383 18.16 -18.29 -14.40
CA ASP A 383 16.93 -19.04 -14.12
C ASP A 383 16.93 -19.56 -12.68
N ARG A 384 15.81 -19.38 -11.98
CA ARG A 384 15.69 -19.72 -10.56
C ARG A 384 14.38 -20.44 -10.30
N VAL A 385 14.43 -21.43 -9.41
CA VAL A 385 13.28 -22.06 -8.80
C VAL A 385 13.49 -22.00 -7.29
N LEU A 386 12.59 -21.33 -6.58
CA LEU A 386 12.67 -21.07 -5.15
C LEU A 386 11.44 -21.64 -4.45
N ALA A 387 11.64 -22.67 -3.63
CA ALA A 387 10.61 -23.19 -2.75
C ALA A 387 10.51 -22.34 -1.47
N LEU A 388 9.29 -21.99 -1.09
CA LEU A 388 8.95 -21.26 0.13
C LEU A 388 7.97 -22.11 0.93
N PRO A 389 8.45 -23.09 1.73
CA PRO A 389 7.58 -23.97 2.50
C PRO A 389 6.67 -23.24 3.49
N ALA A 390 7.13 -22.11 4.08
CA ALA A 390 6.35 -21.35 5.07
C ALA A 390 5.03 -20.81 4.49
N PRO A 391 5.03 -20.09 3.35
CA PRO A 391 3.78 -19.69 2.69
C PRO A 391 3.20 -20.76 1.75
N GLY A 392 3.89 -21.90 1.55
CA GLY A 392 3.45 -22.96 0.64
C GLY A 392 3.53 -22.56 -0.84
N LEU A 393 4.60 -21.87 -1.24
CA LEU A 393 4.75 -21.33 -2.59
C LEU A 393 6.00 -21.92 -3.29
N LEU A 394 5.97 -21.96 -4.62
CA LEU A 394 7.14 -22.19 -5.47
C LEU A 394 7.22 -21.06 -6.49
N VAL A 395 8.31 -20.29 -6.47
CA VAL A 395 8.54 -19.19 -7.41
C VAL A 395 9.55 -19.61 -8.46
N GLN A 396 9.20 -19.46 -9.73
CA GLN A 396 10.05 -19.78 -10.87
C GLN A 396 10.24 -18.53 -11.72
N SER A 397 11.49 -18.13 -11.97
CA SER A 397 11.85 -17.07 -12.91
C SER A 397 12.69 -17.61 -14.05
N THR A 398 12.38 -17.18 -15.26
CA THR A 398 13.10 -17.57 -16.48
C THR A 398 13.67 -16.33 -17.16
N ARG A 399 15.00 -16.30 -17.35
CA ARG A 399 15.71 -15.14 -17.88
C ARG A 399 15.33 -14.83 -19.33
N ALA A 400 15.16 -15.88 -20.13
CA ALA A 400 14.97 -15.76 -21.57
C ALA A 400 13.68 -15.02 -21.95
N ASP A 401 12.63 -15.15 -21.13
CA ASP A 401 11.34 -14.48 -21.34
C ASP A 401 11.05 -13.38 -20.30
N GLY A 402 11.81 -13.33 -19.19
CA GLY A 402 11.59 -12.40 -18.08
C GLY A 402 10.31 -12.69 -17.29
N ILE A 403 9.68 -13.86 -17.48
CA ILE A 403 8.42 -14.23 -16.86
C ILE A 403 8.67 -14.88 -15.51
N VAL A 404 7.89 -14.46 -14.51
CA VAL A 404 7.84 -15.09 -13.19
C VAL A 404 6.54 -15.87 -13.07
N ARG A 405 6.63 -17.09 -12.55
CA ARG A 405 5.52 -17.99 -12.26
C ARG A 405 5.52 -18.31 -10.78
N LEU A 406 4.36 -18.26 -10.14
CA LEU A 406 4.15 -18.66 -8.75
C LEU A 406 3.18 -19.83 -8.75
N HIS A 407 3.65 -20.96 -8.24
CA HIS A 407 2.83 -22.13 -8.01
C HIS A 407 2.39 -22.12 -6.55
N ASN A 408 1.09 -22.14 -6.33
CA ASN A 408 0.48 -22.06 -5.01
C ASN A 408 0.09 -23.46 -4.54
N HIS A 409 0.72 -23.90 -3.45
CA HIS A 409 0.51 -25.22 -2.84
C HIS A 409 -0.05 -25.13 -1.41
N GLY A 410 -0.31 -23.92 -0.90
CA GLY A 410 -0.70 -23.80 0.50
C GLY A 410 -1.23 -22.46 0.94
N SER A 411 -1.34 -21.45 0.06
CA SER A 411 -2.08 -20.24 0.37
C SER A 411 -3.54 -20.40 -0.01
N ASP A 412 -4.42 -19.99 0.90
CA ASP A 412 -5.86 -19.95 0.72
C ASP A 412 -6.45 -18.79 1.54
N HIS A 413 -7.73 -18.50 1.35
CA HIS A 413 -8.47 -17.53 2.14
C HIS A 413 -9.66 -18.17 2.86
N VAL A 414 -9.55 -19.47 3.17
CA VAL A 414 -10.57 -20.23 3.88
C VAL A 414 -10.35 -20.03 5.37
N ARG A 415 -11.39 -19.59 6.08
CA ARG A 415 -11.29 -19.41 7.53
C ARG A 415 -11.25 -20.78 8.21
N PRO A 416 -10.52 -20.94 9.34
CA PRO A 416 -10.44 -22.23 10.03
C PRO A 416 -11.79 -22.85 10.40
N HIS A 417 -12.82 -22.02 10.65
CA HIS A 417 -14.18 -22.48 10.97
C HIS A 417 -15.06 -22.74 9.73
N GLU A 418 -14.58 -22.45 8.53
CA GLU A 418 -15.27 -22.62 7.24
C GLU A 418 -14.70 -23.79 6.42
N GLY A 419 -13.80 -24.59 6.99
CA GLY A 419 -13.10 -25.68 6.28
C GLY A 419 -14.02 -26.72 5.64
N GLU A 420 -15.20 -26.96 6.23
CA GLU A 420 -16.22 -27.89 5.73
C GLU A 420 -17.27 -27.20 4.83
N SER A 421 -17.24 -25.87 4.73
CA SER A 421 -18.22 -25.05 4.02
C SER A 421 -17.57 -24.13 2.99
N ALA A 422 -16.47 -24.55 2.37
CA ALA A 422 -15.70 -23.82 1.37
C ALA A 422 -16.47 -23.62 0.03
N ALA A 423 -17.76 -23.29 0.11
CA ALA A 423 -18.68 -23.09 -0.99
C ALA A 423 -18.35 -21.87 -1.87
N GLN A 424 -17.27 -21.14 -1.58
CA GLN A 424 -16.83 -20.04 -2.42
C GLN A 424 -15.34 -20.16 -2.73
N ASP A 425 -15.05 -20.80 -3.85
CA ASP A 425 -13.76 -20.69 -4.52
C ASP A 425 -13.40 -19.19 -4.68
N ASP A 426 -12.25 -18.78 -4.15
CA ASP A 426 -11.72 -17.43 -4.33
C ASP A 426 -10.53 -17.50 -5.28
N PRO A 427 -10.72 -17.19 -6.58
CA PRO A 427 -9.67 -17.32 -7.59
C PRO A 427 -8.46 -16.40 -7.35
N LEU A 428 -8.54 -15.48 -6.39
CA LEU A 428 -7.41 -14.66 -5.96
C LEU A 428 -6.42 -15.43 -5.06
N TYR A 429 -6.88 -16.52 -4.43
CA TYR A 429 -6.08 -17.35 -3.53
C TYR A 429 -6.06 -18.82 -3.91
N SER A 430 -7.05 -19.37 -4.62
CA SER A 430 -7.19 -20.81 -4.83
C SER A 430 -6.57 -21.35 -6.12
N ARG A 431 -6.10 -20.47 -7.03
CA ARG A 431 -5.47 -20.94 -8.28
C ARG A 431 -4.17 -21.65 -7.98
N GLN A 432 -3.91 -22.72 -8.72
CA GLN A 432 -2.67 -23.50 -8.63
C GLN A 432 -1.46 -22.71 -9.13
N ALA A 433 -1.63 -21.83 -10.11
CA ALA A 433 -0.53 -21.07 -10.68
C ALA A 433 -0.94 -19.65 -11.11
N TYR A 434 0.00 -18.72 -10.93
CA TYR A 434 -0.07 -17.32 -11.33
C TYR A 434 1.20 -16.98 -12.12
N SER A 435 1.14 -15.94 -12.96
CA SER A 435 2.34 -15.39 -13.60
C SER A 435 2.22 -13.89 -13.82
N THR A 436 3.37 -13.24 -14.04
CA THR A 436 3.47 -11.80 -14.31
C THR A 436 2.87 -11.36 -15.66
N VAL A 437 2.50 -12.32 -16.52
CA VAL A 437 1.87 -12.07 -17.83
C VAL A 437 0.44 -12.61 -17.93
N THR A 438 -0.07 -13.22 -16.85
CA THR A 438 -1.47 -13.67 -16.79
C THR A 438 -2.34 -12.58 -16.17
N GLY A 439 -3.52 -12.40 -16.74
CA GLY A 439 -4.47 -11.40 -16.29
C GLY A 439 -5.24 -11.83 -15.04
N PRO A 440 -5.99 -10.88 -14.45
CA PRO A 440 -6.92 -11.18 -13.38
C PRO A 440 -7.98 -12.22 -13.80
N THR A 441 -8.27 -13.15 -12.89
CA THR A 441 -9.36 -14.11 -13.03
C THR A 441 -10.50 -13.73 -12.09
N ALA A 442 -11.70 -13.58 -12.62
CA ALA A 442 -12.90 -13.42 -11.80
C ALA A 442 -13.65 -14.75 -11.65
N ARG A 443 -14.57 -14.81 -10.69
CA ARG A 443 -15.44 -15.99 -10.50
C ARG A 443 -16.31 -16.33 -11.72
N ALA A 444 -16.58 -15.34 -12.58
CA ALA A 444 -17.34 -15.54 -13.80
C ALA A 444 -16.49 -16.12 -14.95
N ASN A 445 -15.16 -16.12 -14.84
CA ASN A 445 -14.29 -16.73 -15.83
C ASN A 445 -14.39 -18.26 -15.73
N ALA A 446 -14.11 -18.95 -16.84
CA ALA A 446 -13.91 -20.40 -16.79
C ALA A 446 -12.79 -20.71 -15.78
N ALA A 447 -13.05 -21.65 -14.88
CA ALA A 447 -12.04 -22.12 -13.94
C ALA A 447 -10.87 -22.72 -14.74
N ASP A 448 -9.70 -22.12 -14.59
CA ASP A 448 -8.45 -22.55 -15.20
C ASP A 448 -7.39 -22.64 -14.10
N ASN A 449 -6.52 -23.65 -14.18
CA ASN A 449 -5.52 -23.96 -13.16
C ASN A 449 -6.14 -24.20 -11.75
N HIS A 450 -7.25 -24.95 -11.69
CA HIS A 450 -7.90 -25.37 -10.44
C HIS A 450 -7.82 -26.89 -10.27
N LEU A 451 -7.46 -27.35 -9.07
CA LEU A 451 -7.48 -28.76 -8.69
C LEU A 451 -8.52 -28.96 -7.60
N ALA A 452 -9.57 -29.73 -7.90
CA ALA A 452 -10.59 -30.12 -6.94
C ALA A 452 -10.64 -31.65 -6.80
N VAL A 453 -10.87 -32.13 -5.57
CA VAL A 453 -11.24 -33.53 -5.33
C VAL A 453 -12.76 -33.64 -5.45
N VAL A 454 -13.24 -34.36 -6.46
CA VAL A 454 -14.68 -34.65 -6.62
C VAL A 454 -15.01 -35.93 -5.87
N VAL A 455 -15.82 -35.81 -4.81
CA VAL A 455 -16.27 -36.97 -4.03
C VAL A 455 -17.62 -37.45 -4.57
N GLY A 456 -17.66 -38.68 -5.12
CA GLY A 456 -18.90 -39.35 -5.56
C GLY A 456 -19.41 -38.94 -6.95
N GLY A 457 -18.51 -38.84 -7.93
CA GLY A 457 -18.79 -38.39 -9.31
C GLY A 457 -19.84 -39.16 -10.08
#